data_AF-A0A7X9BA56-F1
#
_entry.id   AF-A0A7X9BA56-F1
#
_cell.length_a   1.000
_cell.length_b   1.000
_cell.length_c   1.000
_cell.angle_alpha   90.00
_cell.angle_beta   90.00
_cell.angle_gamma   90.00
#
_symmetry.space_group_name_H-M   'P 1'
#
loop_
_entity.id
_entity.type
_entity.pdbx_description
1 polymer ?
#
loop_
_entity_poly.entity_id
_entity_poly.type
_entity_poly.pdbx_seq_one_letter_code
_entity_poly.pdbx_strand_id
1 'polypeptide(L)' 'SGIFKQEGSIHVSNVLLYCPKCKKGVRTGKKELTDGSKVRICSKCGETFDK' A
#
# COMPACT_ATOMS: atom_id res chain seq x y z
N SER A 1 -22.73 32.63 3.95
CA SER A 1 -21.73 32.37 2.88
C SER A 1 -20.48 31.83 3.54
N GLY A 2 -19.97 30.66 3.13
CA GLY A 2 -18.88 30.00 3.84
C GLY A 2 -17.89 29.31 2.90
N ILE A 3 -16.61 29.34 3.26
CA ILE A 3 -15.54 28.60 2.59
C ILE A 3 -15.38 27.27 3.33
N PHE A 4 -15.57 26.16 2.62
CA PHE A 4 -15.34 24.82 3.14
C PHE A 4 -14.14 24.19 2.45
N LYS A 5 -13.31 23.49 3.22
CA LYS A 5 -12.19 22.71 2.69
C LYS A 5 -12.63 21.28 2.46
N GLN A 6 -12.19 20.70 1.35
CA GLN A 6 -12.42 19.30 0.99
C GLN A 6 -11.16 18.74 0.37
N GLU A 7 -10.99 17.42 0.43
CA GLU A 7 -9.91 16.71 -0.23
C GLU A 7 -10.05 16.79 -1.75
N GLY A 8 -8.94 17.11 -2.42
CA GLY A 8 -8.81 16.96 -3.88
C GLY A 8 -8.35 15.55 -4.26
N SER A 9 -8.51 15.18 -5.53
CA SER A 9 -7.94 13.93 -6.03
C SER A 9 -6.41 14.01 -6.09
N ILE A 10 -5.76 12.86 -5.93
CA ILE A 10 -4.32 12.69 -6.12
C ILE A 10 -4.06 11.55 -7.10
N HIS A 11 -3.07 11.71 -7.96
CA HIS A 11 -2.69 10.67 -8.90
C HIS A 11 -2.06 9.47 -8.16
N VAL A 12 -2.43 8.25 -8.53
CA VAL A 12 -2.02 7.02 -7.85
C VAL A 12 -0.51 6.78 -7.86
N SER A 13 0.23 7.32 -8.85
CA SER A 13 1.70 7.20 -8.88
C SER A 13 2.41 7.99 -7.79
N ASN A 14 1.73 8.97 -7.16
CA ASN A 14 2.31 9.83 -6.12
C ASN A 14 2.17 9.23 -4.72
N VAL A 15 1.57 8.04 -4.59
CA VAL A 15 1.37 7.34 -3.32
C VAL A 15 2.06 5.99 -3.32
N LEU A 16 2.42 5.51 -2.12
CA LEU A 16 3.03 4.21 -1.88
C LEU A 16 2.27 3.49 -0.77
N LEU A 17 2.29 2.15 -0.79
CA LEU A 17 1.78 1.37 0.34
C LEU A 17 2.71 1.55 1.54
N TYR A 18 2.12 1.88 2.68
CA TYR A 18 2.83 2.00 3.93
C TYR A 18 3.02 0.62 4.56
N CYS A 19 4.27 0.25 4.80
CA CYS A 19 4.59 -0.99 5.52
C CYS A 19 4.77 -0.66 7.02
N PRO A 20 3.94 -1.20 7.93
CA PRO A 20 4.01 -0.88 9.36
C PRO A 20 5.33 -1.33 10.00
N LYS A 21 5.91 -2.44 9.55
CA LYS A 21 7.21 -2.93 10.02
C LYS A 21 8.39 -2.08 9.56
N CYS A 22 8.36 -1.58 8.33
CA CYS A 22 9.41 -0.71 7.80
C CYS A 22 9.23 0.77 8.15
N LYS A 23 8.05 1.14 8.69
CA LYS A 23 7.64 2.50 9.02
C LYS A 23 7.81 3.51 7.87
N LYS A 24 7.60 3.07 6.63
CA LYS A 24 7.74 3.90 5.43
C LYS A 24 6.93 3.36 4.25
N GLY A 25 6.71 4.23 3.26
CA GLY A 25 6.21 3.85 1.94
C GLY A 25 7.20 2.93 1.22
N VAL A 26 6.72 1.81 0.70
CA VAL A 26 7.54 0.80 0.03
C VAL A 26 6.86 0.30 -1.24
N ARG A 27 7.64 -0.36 -2.10
CA ARG A 27 7.11 -1.04 -3.28
C ARG A 27 6.56 -2.41 -2.89
N THR A 28 5.61 -2.88 -3.70
CA THR A 28 4.94 -4.17 -3.53
C THR A 28 5.52 -5.20 -4.50
N GLY A 29 5.81 -6.40 -4.00
CA GLY A 29 5.94 -7.62 -4.79
C GLY A 29 4.64 -8.44 -4.75
N LYS A 30 4.63 -9.58 -5.43
CA LYS A 30 3.53 -10.56 -5.40
C LYS A 30 4.07 -11.90 -4.93
N LYS A 31 3.29 -12.63 -4.14
CA LYS A 31 3.58 -14.00 -3.70
C LYS A 31 2.32 -14.84 -3.81
N GLU A 32 2.47 -16.08 -4.26
CA GLU A 32 1.40 -17.08 -4.24
C GLU A 32 1.44 -17.83 -2.90
N LEU A 33 0.28 -17.97 -2.28
CA LEU A 33 0.07 -18.80 -1.10
C LEU A 33 -0.20 -20.25 -1.51
N THR A 34 -0.11 -21.15 -0.53
CA THR A 34 -0.41 -22.58 -0.69
C THR A 34 -1.83 -22.84 -1.19
N ASP A 35 -2.74 -21.91 -0.90
CA ASP A 35 -4.17 -22.01 -1.23
C ASP A 35 -4.48 -21.48 -2.66
N GLY A 36 -3.43 -21.13 -3.43
CA GLY A 36 -3.55 -20.60 -4.79
C GLY A 36 -3.87 -19.10 -4.88
N SER A 37 -4.08 -18.42 -3.74
CA SER A 37 -4.31 -16.98 -3.70
C SER A 37 -3.02 -16.18 -3.89
N LYS A 38 -3.13 -15.00 -4.51
CA LYS A 38 -1.99 -14.07 -4.71
C LYS A 38 -2.10 -12.93 -3.73
N VAL A 39 -1.06 -12.73 -2.95
CA VAL A 39 -0.95 -11.61 -2.02
C VAL A 39 0.17 -10.65 -2.39
N ARG A 40 -0.01 -9.39 -2.03
CA ARG A 40 1.03 -8.37 -2.11
C ARG A 40 1.96 -8.50 -0.92
N ILE A 41 3.25 -8.45 -1.20
CA ILE A 41 4.30 -8.47 -0.17
C ILE A 41 5.12 -7.19 -0.21
N CYS A 42 5.63 -6.77 0.95
CA CYS A 42 6.60 -5.70 1.05
C CYS A 42 7.90 -6.13 0.38
N SER A 43 8.38 -5.34 -0.59
CA SER A 43 9.63 -5.65 -1.29
C SER A 43 10.87 -5.54 -0.39
N LYS A 44 10.77 -4.89 0.78
CA LYS A 44 11.90 -4.68 1.71
C LYS A 44 11.98 -5.72 2.82
N CYS A 45 10.84 -6.08 3.44
CA CYS A 45 10.82 -6.99 4.58
C CYS A 45 10.09 -8.33 4.31
N GLY A 46 9.49 -8.50 3.13
CA GLY A 46 8.78 -9.73 2.74
C GLY A 46 7.42 -9.95 3.40
N GLU A 47 6.96 -9.02 4.23
CA GLU A 47 5.69 -9.11 4.96
C GLU A 47 4.49 -8.90 4.04
N THR A 48 3.39 -9.62 4.27
CA THR A 48 2.17 -9.50 3.48
C THR A 48 1.41 -8.21 3.83
N PHE A 49 0.89 -7.52 2.82
CA PHE A 49 0.02 -6.37 3.00
C PHE A 49 -1.45 -6.75 3.17
N ASP A 50 -1.83 -7.90 2.62
CA ASP A 50 -3.17 -8.41 2.70
C ASP A 50 -3.29 -9.17 4.04
N LYS A 51 -4.02 -8.56 4.99
CA LYS A 51 -4.53 -9.17 6.20
C LYS A 51 -6.00 -9.49 6.01
#